data_AF-A0A928ADT9-F1
#
_entry.id   AF-A0A928ADT9-F1
#
_cell.length_a   1.000
_cell.length_b   1.000
_cell.length_c   1.000
_cell.angle_alpha   90.00
_cell.angle_beta   90.00
_cell.angle_gamma   90.00
#
_symmetry.space_group_name_H-M   'P 1'
#
loop_
_entity.id
_entity.type
_entity.pdbx_description
1 polymer ?
#
loop_
_entity_poly.entity_id
_entity_poly.type
_entity_poly.pdbx_seq_one_letter_code
_entity_poly.pdbx_strand_id
1 'polypeptide(L)'
;MKTLITNADVVTLAFGDGEYISAEVVLESDIAVAEERYIRPIVGERLYARLLDGDYDTLRTDYVAPALAMAVRTMIQPSLNVRTGQAGLSISASLRSDSSTKSAVEGLQRSLVRRRRALCRRLSNYLSNHASEFPEYDRDCDALQHCVIDGGYIQTC
;
A
#
# COMPACT_ATOMS: atom_id res chain seq x y z
N MET A 1 3.66 -3.28 18.15
CA MET A 1 2.33 -2.95 17.56
C MET A 1 1.82 -4.21 16.87
N LYS A 2 0.52 -4.43 16.75
CA LYS A 2 -0.01 -5.59 16.01
C LYS A 2 -0.35 -5.12 14.59
N THR A 3 0.30 -5.68 13.58
CA THR A 3 0.07 -5.37 12.16
C THR A 3 -0.50 -6.59 11.44
N LEU A 4 -1.16 -6.36 10.30
CA LEU A 4 -1.82 -7.41 9.50
C LEU A 4 -0.85 -8.27 8.69
N ILE A 5 0.34 -7.73 8.40
CA ILE A 5 1.43 -8.40 7.71
C ILE A 5 2.76 -8.10 8.41
N THR A 6 3.75 -8.94 8.13
CA THR A 6 5.13 -8.77 8.60
C THR A 6 5.99 -8.06 7.54
N ASN A 7 7.16 -7.57 7.96
CA ASN A 7 8.12 -6.92 7.06
C ASN A 7 8.60 -7.88 5.96
N ALA A 8 8.73 -9.17 6.28
CA ALA A 8 9.09 -10.21 5.32
C ALA A 8 8.00 -10.37 4.25
N ASP A 9 6.72 -10.36 4.64
CA ASP A 9 5.59 -10.45 3.71
C ASP A 9 5.58 -9.25 2.75
N VAL A 10 5.93 -8.05 3.23
CA VAL A 10 6.05 -6.87 2.37
C VAL A 10 7.11 -7.10 1.29
N VAL A 11 8.27 -7.64 1.65
CA VAL A 11 9.34 -7.94 0.69
C VAL A 11 8.86 -8.96 -0.34
N THR A 12 8.31 -10.08 0.10
CA THR A 12 7.83 -11.16 -0.78
C THR A 12 6.70 -10.74 -1.71
N LEU A 13 5.74 -9.95 -1.23
CA LEU A 13 4.54 -9.60 -2.01
C LEU A 13 4.74 -8.37 -2.90
N ALA A 14 5.56 -7.42 -2.47
CA ALA A 14 5.71 -6.16 -3.18
C ALA A 14 6.94 -6.11 -4.07
N PHE A 15 8.00 -6.87 -3.79
CA PHE A 15 9.24 -6.87 -4.55
C PHE A 15 9.36 -8.16 -5.38
N GLY A 16 9.84 -8.03 -6.63
CA GLY A 16 9.97 -9.18 -7.53
C GLY A 16 11.27 -9.96 -7.30
N ASP A 17 11.39 -11.16 -7.89
CA ASP A 17 12.52 -12.10 -7.72
C ASP A 17 13.93 -11.54 -8.10
N GLY A 18 14.00 -10.35 -8.69
CA GLY A 18 15.25 -9.65 -9.02
C GLY A 18 15.58 -8.46 -8.10
N GLU A 19 14.71 -8.11 -7.16
CA GLU A 19 14.84 -6.94 -6.30
C GLU A 19 15.18 -7.38 -4.87
N TYR A 20 16.47 -7.47 -4.57
CA TYR A 20 16.95 -7.87 -3.24
C TYR A 20 16.98 -6.66 -2.30
N ILE A 21 16.05 -6.63 -1.34
CA ILE A 21 15.99 -5.65 -0.26
C ILE A 21 15.90 -6.38 1.07
N SER A 22 16.65 -5.94 2.07
CA SER A 22 16.54 -6.46 3.43
C SER A 22 15.19 -6.06 4.03
N ALA A 23 14.51 -7.01 4.68
CA ALA A 23 13.26 -6.74 5.39
C ALA A 23 13.43 -5.67 6.51
N GLU A 24 14.65 -5.46 7.00
CA GLU A 24 14.98 -4.41 7.98
C GLU A 24 14.80 -2.99 7.44
N VAL A 25 14.82 -2.81 6.12
CA VAL A 25 14.57 -1.50 5.48
C VAL A 25 13.09 -1.12 5.55
N VAL A 26 12.22 -2.11 5.64
CA VAL A 26 10.80 -1.89 5.90
C VAL A 26 10.64 -1.77 7.40
N LEU A 27 10.13 -0.65 7.91
CA LEU A 27 9.87 -0.50 9.34
C LEU A 27 8.43 -0.92 9.67
N GLU A 28 8.21 -1.46 10.87
CA GLU A 28 6.84 -1.73 11.37
C GLU A 28 5.98 -0.45 11.37
N SER A 29 6.61 0.70 11.61
CA SER A 29 5.94 2.01 11.54
C SER A 29 5.45 2.33 10.13
N ASP A 30 6.18 1.94 9.08
CA ASP A 30 5.76 2.17 7.70
C ASP A 30 4.52 1.32 7.37
N ILE A 31 4.49 0.08 7.87
CA ILE A 31 3.34 -0.82 7.74
C ILE A 31 2.14 -0.22 8.46
N ALA A 32 2.29 0.21 9.71
CA ALA A 32 1.20 0.82 10.47
C ALA A 32 0.65 2.10 9.80
N VAL A 33 1.52 2.96 9.27
CA VAL A 33 1.10 4.16 8.54
C VAL A 33 0.38 3.79 7.22
N ALA A 34 0.85 2.75 6.52
CA ALA A 34 0.20 2.28 5.30
C ALA A 34 -1.19 1.66 5.58
N GLU A 35 -1.35 0.92 6.68
CA GLU A 35 -2.64 0.39 7.14
C GLU A 35 -3.64 1.52 7.40
N GLU A 36 -3.23 2.51 8.21
CA GLU A 36 -4.05 3.67 8.55
C GLU A 36 -4.47 4.46 7.31
N ARG A 37 -3.53 4.67 6.38
CA ARG A 37 -3.75 5.54 5.23
C ARG A 37 -4.51 4.88 4.08
N TYR A 38 -4.36 3.57 3.89
CA TYR A 38 -4.82 2.90 2.66
C TYR A 38 -5.72 1.70 2.88
N ILE A 39 -5.70 1.05 4.05
CA ILE A 39 -6.49 -0.16 4.31
C ILE A 39 -7.69 0.16 5.19
N ARG A 40 -7.50 0.84 6.34
CA ARG A 40 -8.60 1.24 7.23
C ARG A 40 -9.72 2.01 6.52
N PRO A 41 -9.44 2.96 5.60
CA PRO A 41 -10.50 3.68 4.91
C PRO A 41 -11.33 2.82 3.95
N ILE A 42 -10.84 1.64 3.54
CA ILE A 42 -11.55 0.71 2.65
C ILE A 42 -12.33 -0.30 3.48
N VAL A 43 -11.66 -0.90 4.46
CA VAL A 43 -12.17 -2.02 5.25
C VAL A 43 -13.11 -1.55 6.37
N GLY A 44 -12.89 -0.35 6.89
CA GLY A 44 -13.54 0.17 8.09
C GLY A 44 -12.95 -0.38 9.38
N GLU A 45 -13.21 0.30 10.50
CA GLU A 45 -12.65 -0.04 11.83
C GLU A 45 -13.11 -1.42 12.33
N ARG A 46 -14.38 -1.77 12.10
CA ARG A 46 -14.97 -3.00 12.62
C ARG A 46 -14.37 -4.24 11.97
N LEU A 47 -14.28 -4.26 10.64
CA LEU A 47 -13.68 -5.38 9.92
C LEU A 47 -12.15 -5.39 10.08
N TYR A 48 -11.51 -4.22 10.23
CA TYR A 48 -10.07 -4.16 10.55
C TYR A 48 -9.76 -4.82 11.91
N ALA A 49 -10.59 -4.61 12.93
CA ALA A 49 -10.43 -5.28 14.22
C ALA A 49 -10.52 -6.81 14.09
N ARG A 50 -11.46 -7.33 13.30
CA ARG A 50 -11.59 -8.78 13.02
C ARG A 50 -10.36 -9.35 12.32
N LEU A 51 -9.86 -8.64 11.31
CA LEU A 51 -8.64 -9.03 10.59
C LEU A 51 -7.43 -9.06 11.52
N LEU A 52 -7.34 -8.12 12.48
CA LEU A 52 -6.30 -8.15 13.50
C LEU A 52 -6.45 -9.36 14.42
N ASP A 53 -7.66 -9.76 14.78
CA ASP A 53 -7.90 -10.94 15.61
C ASP A 53 -7.57 -12.26 14.90
N GLY A 54 -7.31 -12.22 13.58
CA GLY A 54 -6.93 -13.36 12.76
C GLY A 54 -8.11 -13.99 12.01
N ASP A 55 -9.28 -13.36 12.07
CA ASP A 55 -10.44 -13.78 11.27
C ASP A 55 -10.22 -13.47 9.78
N TYR A 56 -10.92 -14.19 8.91
CA TYR A 56 -10.90 -13.99 7.45
C TYR A 56 -9.52 -14.09 6.79
N ASP A 57 -8.78 -15.16 7.08
CA ASP A 57 -7.41 -15.35 6.57
C ASP A 57 -7.31 -15.34 5.03
N THR A 58 -8.33 -15.83 4.32
CA THR A 58 -8.40 -15.76 2.85
C THR A 58 -8.49 -14.32 2.35
N LEU A 59 -9.37 -13.50 2.94
CA LEU A 59 -9.46 -12.07 2.64
C LEU A 59 -8.13 -11.36 2.94
N ARG A 60 -7.53 -11.68 4.09
CA ARG A 60 -6.24 -11.12 4.53
C ARG A 60 -5.14 -11.44 3.53
N THR A 61 -4.97 -12.71 3.19
CA THR A 61 -3.85 -13.19 2.36
C THR A 61 -4.01 -12.81 0.89
N ASP A 62 -5.21 -12.94 0.31
CA ASP A 62 -5.41 -12.79 -1.14
C ASP A 62 -5.65 -11.33 -1.57
N TYR A 63 -6.15 -10.48 -0.67
CA TYR A 63 -6.59 -9.12 -1.01
C TYR A 63 -5.92 -8.04 -0.17
N VAL A 64 -5.92 -8.18 1.16
CA VAL A 64 -5.39 -7.13 2.06
C VAL A 64 -3.86 -7.09 2.02
N ALA A 65 -3.20 -8.23 2.20
CA ALA A 65 -1.75 -8.35 2.22
C ALA A 65 -1.08 -7.80 0.95
N PRO A 66 -1.49 -8.18 -0.28
CA PRO A 66 -0.89 -7.62 -1.48
C PRO A 66 -1.15 -6.11 -1.64
N ALA A 67 -2.35 -5.63 -1.27
CA ALA A 67 -2.66 -4.21 -1.32
C ALA A 67 -1.80 -3.39 -0.35
N LEU A 68 -1.65 -3.90 0.88
CA LEU A 68 -0.86 -3.29 1.94
C LEU A 68 0.64 -3.31 1.62
N ALA A 69 1.18 -4.45 1.18
CA ALA A 69 2.57 -4.57 0.77
C ALA A 69 2.93 -3.57 -0.35
N MET A 70 2.05 -3.42 -1.34
CA MET A 70 2.25 -2.44 -2.42
C MET A 70 2.11 -0.99 -1.94
N ALA A 71 1.27 -0.74 -0.93
CA ALA A 71 1.16 0.57 -0.29
C ALA A 71 2.44 0.97 0.43
N VAL A 72 3.00 0.05 1.23
CA VAL A 72 4.29 0.23 1.91
C VAL A 72 5.39 0.46 0.88
N ARG A 73 5.48 -0.38 -0.16
CA ARG A 73 6.47 -0.20 -1.24
C ARG A 73 6.39 1.20 -1.86
N THR A 74 5.18 1.68 -2.15
CA THR A 74 5.00 3.02 -2.73
C THR A 74 5.51 4.12 -1.79
N MET A 75 5.33 3.97 -0.48
CA MET A 75 5.78 4.94 0.51
C MET A 75 7.29 4.97 0.68
N ILE A 76 7.95 3.82 0.70
CA ILE A 76 9.39 3.72 0.95
C ILE A 76 10.25 3.87 -0.31
N GLN A 77 9.67 3.69 -1.51
CA GLN A 77 10.41 3.77 -2.78
C GLN A 77 11.21 5.08 -2.96
N PRO A 78 10.71 6.28 -2.59
CA PRO A 78 11.51 7.50 -2.67
C PRO A 78 12.80 7.43 -1.84
N SER A 79 12.73 6.88 -0.63
CA SER A 79 13.90 6.68 0.24
C SER A 79 14.86 5.64 -0.32
N LEU A 80 14.34 4.60 -1.00
CA LEU A 80 15.17 3.61 -1.71
C LEU A 80 15.88 4.20 -2.93
N ASN A 81 15.27 5.18 -3.59
CA ASN A 81 15.83 5.83 -4.78
C ASN A 81 17.00 6.79 -4.43
N VAL A 82 17.15 7.17 -3.17
CA VAL A 82 18.14 8.14 -2.71
C VAL A 82 19.07 7.47 -1.69
N ARG A 83 20.37 7.38 -1.99
CA ARG A 83 21.33 6.84 -1.02
C ARG A 83 21.74 7.93 -0.05
N THR A 84 21.24 7.87 1.18
CA THR A 84 21.72 8.74 2.27
C THR A 84 22.88 8.02 2.97
N GLY A 85 24.08 8.61 2.93
CA GLY A 85 25.28 8.06 3.57
C GLY A 85 25.95 9.07 4.49
N GLN A 86 27.04 8.68 5.14
CA GLN A 86 27.76 9.57 6.09
C GLN A 86 28.35 10.84 5.43
N ALA A 87 28.50 10.85 4.10
CA ALA A 87 28.93 12.01 3.33
C ALA A 87 27.76 12.92 2.86
N GLY A 88 26.53 12.69 3.35
CA GLY A 88 25.32 13.43 2.96
C GLY A 88 24.44 12.68 1.94
N LEU A 89 23.53 13.42 1.28
CA LEU A 89 22.63 12.89 0.25
C LEU A 89 23.42 12.56 -1.03
N SER A 90 23.57 11.27 -1.33
CA SER A 90 24.16 10.80 -2.57
C SER A 90 23.08 10.27 -3.51
N ILE A 91 22.81 11.06 -4.54
CA ILE A 91 22.10 10.59 -5.72
C ILE A 91 23.11 9.76 -6.53
N SER A 92 22.73 8.55 -6.98
CA SER A 92 23.64 7.67 -7.74
C SER A 92 24.23 8.43 -8.93
N ALA A 93 25.44 8.05 -9.37
CA ALA A 93 26.11 8.73 -10.48
C ALA A 93 25.26 8.74 -11.78
N SER A 94 24.41 7.71 -12.01
CA SER A 94 23.48 7.68 -13.15
C SER A 94 22.26 8.60 -12.98
N LEU A 95 21.91 8.97 -11.75
CA LEU A 95 20.83 9.89 -11.41
C LEU A 95 21.31 11.36 -11.31
N ARG A 96 22.62 11.60 -11.28
CA ARG A 96 23.18 12.95 -11.43
C ARG A 96 23.10 13.31 -12.91
N SER A 97 22.38 14.37 -13.22
CA SER A 97 22.45 15.12 -14.49
C SER A 97 21.86 14.56 -15.79
N ASP A 98 21.29 13.35 -15.86
CA ASP A 98 20.59 12.91 -17.09
C ASP A 98 19.06 12.99 -16.97
N SER A 99 18.42 13.73 -17.88
CA SER A 99 16.96 13.89 -17.96
C SER A 99 16.23 12.55 -18.12
N SER A 100 16.90 11.57 -18.74
CA SER A 100 16.44 10.18 -18.90
C SER A 100 16.24 9.48 -17.55
N THR A 101 17.14 9.69 -16.59
CA THR A 101 17.07 9.01 -15.29
C THR A 101 15.99 9.60 -14.39
N LYS A 102 15.75 10.92 -14.46
CA LYS A 102 14.60 11.55 -13.78
C LYS A 102 13.27 11.02 -14.32
N SER A 103 13.15 10.92 -15.65
CA SER A 103 11.97 10.36 -16.32
C SER A 103 11.74 8.90 -15.92
N ALA A 104 12.80 8.10 -15.79
CA ALA A 104 12.72 6.72 -15.34
C ALA A 104 12.20 6.58 -13.90
N VAL A 105 12.69 7.41 -12.97
CA VAL A 105 12.19 7.44 -11.57
C VAL A 105 10.73 7.84 -11.51
N GLU A 106 10.33 8.87 -12.25
CA GLU A 106 8.91 9.27 -12.33
C GLU A 106 8.03 8.17 -12.94
N GLY A 107 8.52 7.49 -13.98
CA GLY A 107 7.85 6.36 -14.61
C GLY A 107 7.62 5.21 -13.64
N LEU A 108 8.65 4.85 -12.87
CA LEU A 108 8.55 3.83 -11.81
C LEU A 108 7.57 4.25 -10.71
N GLN A 109 7.66 5.48 -10.20
CA GLN A 109 6.73 5.97 -9.18
C GLN A 109 5.28 5.93 -9.67
N ARG A 110 5.03 6.35 -10.91
CA ARG A 110 3.69 6.26 -11.54
C ARG A 110 3.22 4.81 -11.67
N SER A 111 4.09 3.88 -12.04
CA SER A 111 3.71 2.47 -12.19
C SER A 111 3.36 1.83 -10.84
N LEU A 112 4.13 2.12 -9.78
CA LEU A 112 3.87 1.67 -8.42
C LEU A 112 2.54 2.22 -7.90
N VAL A 113 2.30 3.53 -8.04
CA VAL A 113 1.02 4.14 -7.64
C VAL A 113 -0.15 3.54 -8.40
N ARG A 114 -0.01 3.27 -9.71
CA ARG A 114 -1.05 2.59 -10.51
C ARG A 114 -1.33 1.19 -9.99
N ARG A 115 -0.29 0.40 -9.71
CA ARG A 115 -0.41 -0.97 -9.19
C ARG A 115 -1.06 -0.99 -7.81
N ARG A 116 -0.63 -0.11 -6.90
CA ARG A 116 -1.25 0.06 -5.57
C ARG A 116 -2.74 0.38 -5.69
N ARG A 117 -3.10 1.38 -6.51
CA ARG A 117 -4.51 1.75 -6.74
C ARG A 117 -5.34 0.59 -7.29
N ALA A 118 -4.78 -0.20 -8.21
CA ALA A 118 -5.46 -1.37 -8.76
C ALA A 118 -5.73 -2.43 -7.68
N LEU A 119 -4.77 -2.71 -6.79
CA LEU A 119 -4.93 -3.66 -5.70
C LEU A 119 -5.94 -3.17 -4.64
N CYS A 120 -5.87 -1.89 -4.24
CA CYS A 120 -6.86 -1.30 -3.34
C CYS A 120 -8.29 -1.37 -3.91
N ARG A 121 -8.45 -1.08 -5.22
CA ARG A 121 -9.75 -1.24 -5.89
C ARG A 121 -10.21 -2.68 -5.96
N ARG A 122 -9.29 -3.62 -6.22
CA ARG A 122 -9.62 -5.06 -6.22
C ARG A 122 -10.13 -5.50 -4.85
N LEU A 123 -9.50 -5.05 -3.76
CA LEU A 123 -9.96 -5.29 -2.39
C LEU A 123 -11.36 -4.71 -2.15
N SER A 124 -11.57 -3.42 -2.43
CA SER A 124 -12.88 -2.75 -2.27
C SER A 124 -13.99 -3.42 -3.08
N ASN A 125 -13.69 -3.77 -4.35
CA ASN A 125 -14.65 -4.47 -5.20
C ASN A 125 -14.99 -5.87 -4.65
N TYR A 126 -13.99 -6.60 -4.12
CA TYR A 126 -14.22 -7.91 -3.52
C TYR A 126 -15.14 -7.80 -2.29
N LEU A 127 -14.85 -6.89 -1.37
CA LEU A 127 -15.68 -6.62 -0.19
C LEU A 127 -17.09 -6.21 -0.58
N SER A 128 -17.23 -5.35 -1.59
CA SER A 128 -18.54 -4.89 -2.07
C SER A 128 -19.36 -6.00 -2.69
N ASN A 129 -18.73 -6.93 -3.42
CA ASN A 129 -19.41 -8.06 -4.05
C ASN A 129 -19.76 -9.18 -3.06
N HIS A 130 -19.01 -9.29 -1.96
CA HIS A 130 -19.21 -10.32 -0.93
C HIS A 130 -19.67 -9.71 0.40
N ALA A 131 -20.35 -8.56 0.36
CA ALA A 131 -20.76 -7.83 1.57
C ALA A 131 -21.63 -8.66 2.52
N SER A 132 -22.37 -9.65 2.01
CA SER A 132 -23.13 -10.59 2.84
C SER A 132 -22.28 -11.53 3.69
N GLU A 133 -21.02 -11.76 3.30
CA GLU A 133 -20.07 -12.64 4.00
C GLU A 133 -19.34 -11.90 5.14
N PHE A 134 -19.35 -10.56 5.11
CA PHE A 134 -18.66 -9.69 6.05
C PHE A 134 -19.65 -8.74 6.73
N PRO A 135 -20.36 -9.16 7.80
CA PRO A 135 -21.35 -8.31 8.45
C PRO A 135 -20.74 -7.07 9.13
N GLU A 136 -19.44 -7.06 9.38
CA GLU A 136 -18.68 -5.91 9.88
C GLU A 136 -18.30 -4.91 8.78
N TYR A 137 -18.38 -5.29 7.50
CA TYR A 137 -18.09 -4.40 6.38
C TYR A 137 -19.25 -3.46 6.14
N ASP A 138 -18.98 -2.16 6.21
CA ASP A 138 -19.93 -1.12 5.87
C ASP A 138 -19.52 -0.46 4.55
N ARG A 139 -20.33 -0.65 3.51
CA ARG A 139 -20.09 -0.08 2.18
C ARG A 139 -20.11 1.45 2.20
N ASP A 140 -20.93 2.06 3.06
CA ASP A 140 -21.05 3.51 3.12
C ASP A 140 -19.81 4.16 3.75
N CYS A 141 -19.06 3.39 4.54
CA CYS A 141 -17.78 3.79 5.10
C CYS A 141 -16.57 3.51 4.20
N ASP A 142 -16.73 2.76 3.09
CA ASP A 142 -15.61 2.50 2.15
C ASP A 142 -15.34 3.76 1.32
N ALA A 143 -14.20 4.40 1.60
CA ALA A 143 -13.75 5.61 0.92
C ALA A 143 -13.65 5.45 -0.60
N LEU A 144 -13.41 4.24 -1.13
CA LEU A 144 -13.34 4.00 -2.57
C LEU A 144 -14.72 3.86 -3.22
N GLN A 145 -15.72 3.36 -2.49
CA GLN A 145 -17.12 3.30 -2.97
C GLN A 145 -17.80 4.67 -2.85
N HIS A 146 -17.45 5.44 -1.83
CA HIS A 146 -17.94 6.81 -1.62
C HIS A 146 -17.24 7.85 -2.53
N CYS A 147 -16.13 7.50 -3.17
CA CYS A 147 -15.49 8.33 -4.20
C CYS A 147 -16.28 8.28 -5.53
N VAL A 148 -17.52 8.76 -5.52
CA VAL A 148 -18.19 9.22 -6.74
C VAL A 148 -17.40 10.43 -7.22
N ILE A 149 -16.83 10.32 -8.42
CA ILE A 149 -16.19 11.44 -9.12
C ILE A 149 -17.33 12.37 -9.58
N ASP A 150 -17.88 13.15 -8.65
CA ASP A 150 -18.68 14.32 -8.98
C ASP A 150 -17.74 15.53 -8.93
N GLY A 151 -17.16 15.86 -10.09
CA GLY A 151 -16.56 17.18 -10.34
C GLY A 151 -15.32 17.58 -9.53
N GLY A 152 -14.74 16.70 -8.71
CA GLY A 152 -13.49 17.01 -7.98
C GLY A 152 -13.68 17.57 -6.56
N TYR A 153 -14.82 17.32 -5.91
CA TYR A 153 -14.99 17.62 -4.49
C TYR A 153 -15.11 16.33 -3.67
N ILE A 154 -14.36 16.27 -2.57
CA ILE A 154 -14.47 15.19 -1.58
C ILE A 154 -15.58 15.62 -0.62
N GLN A 155 -16.74 14.96 -0.71
CA GLN A 155 -17.77 15.08 0.30
C GLN A 155 -17.49 13.98 1.33
N THR A 156 -16.97 14.38 2.49
CA THR A 156 -16.96 13.52 3.68
C THR A 156 -18.36 13.55 4.26
N CYS A 157 -19.04 12.40 4.32
CA CYS A 157 -20.19 12.22 5.19
C CYS A 157 -19.74 12.21 6.66
#